data_AF-A0AAJ1QHW7-F1
#
_entry.id   AF-A0AAJ1QHW7-F1
#
_cell.length_a   1.000
_cell.length_b   1.000
_cell.length_c   1.000
_cell.angle_alpha   90.00
_cell.angle_beta   90.00
_cell.angle_gamma   90.00
#
_symmetry.space_group_name_H-M   'P 1'
#
loop_
_entity.id
_entity.type
_entity.pdbx_description
1 polymer ?
#
loop_
_entity_poly.entity_id
_entity_poly.type
_entity_poly.pdbx_seq_one_letter_code
_entity_poly.pdbx_strand_id
1 'polypeptide(L)'
;MKKLFLAAAVLGVVSLSSCKSEKEKVDAKVENTQENVAETVTDQVEAGKETMDKVADIAKDFPTFSSPEANDWAKRYGELAGEMKVAATAGDQAKLADLTKKAVDLSTELQKITQKLSPEDAKKLQEWSAEIQKQLTK
;
A
#
# COMPACT_ATOMS: atom_id res chain seq x y z
N MET A 1 -7.44 11.68 22.15
CA MET A 1 -6.06 12.18 22.10
C MET A 1 -5.20 11.16 21.38
N LYS A 2 -4.71 11.53 20.20
CA LYS A 2 -3.60 10.96 19.41
C LYS A 2 -3.67 11.63 18.03
N LYS A 3 -3.40 12.94 18.03
CA LYS A 3 -3.12 13.71 16.82
C LYS A 3 -1.70 14.20 17.02
N LEU A 4 -0.71 13.44 16.56
CA LEU A 4 0.67 13.88 16.59
C LEU A 4 1.39 13.29 15.38
N PHE A 5 1.52 14.16 14.37
CA PHE A 5 2.69 14.33 13.52
C PHE A 5 3.15 13.15 12.66
N LEU A 6 2.80 13.20 11.38
CA LEU A 6 3.73 12.80 10.32
C LEU A 6 3.64 13.75 9.11
N ALA A 7 3.72 15.05 9.39
CA ALA A 7 4.05 16.05 8.38
C ALA A 7 5.54 16.39 8.51
N ALA A 8 6.38 15.66 7.79
CA ALA A 8 7.75 16.07 7.50
C ALA A 8 8.06 15.72 6.04
N ALA A 9 7.54 16.56 5.15
CA ALA A 9 8.07 16.68 3.81
C ALA A 9 9.56 17.03 3.89
N VAL A 10 10.42 16.12 3.46
CA VAL A 10 11.79 16.43 3.05
C VAL A 10 11.92 16.09 1.59
N LEU A 11 11.45 17.01 0.75
CA LEU A 11 12.01 17.19 -0.59
C LEU A 11 13.33 17.95 -0.40
N GLY A 12 14.47 17.30 -0.66
CA GLY A 12 15.76 17.95 -0.44
C GLY A 12 16.99 17.13 -0.84
N VAL A 13 17.24 17.08 -2.15
CA VAL A 13 18.56 16.96 -2.80
C VAL A 13 19.42 15.75 -2.43
N VAL A 14 19.39 14.71 -3.28
CA VAL A 14 20.50 13.77 -3.41
C VAL A 14 21.25 14.08 -4.70
N SER A 15 22.22 14.99 -4.60
CA SER A 15 23.28 15.11 -5.59
C SER A 15 24.21 13.91 -5.45
N LEU A 16 24.08 12.92 -6.34
CA LEU A 16 25.11 11.89 -6.54
C LEU A 16 25.72 12.05 -7.92
N SER A 17 26.68 12.97 -8.01
CA SER A 17 27.81 12.79 -8.91
C SER A 17 28.58 11.55 -8.48
N SER A 18 28.71 10.61 -9.41
CA SER A 18 29.89 9.76 -9.63
C SER A 18 30.37 8.81 -8.52
N CYS A 19 30.45 7.53 -8.92
CA CYS A 19 31.37 6.49 -8.47
C CYS A 19 31.14 5.77 -7.11
N LYS A 20 30.66 4.52 -7.29
CA LYS A 20 31.24 3.29 -6.73
C LYS A 20 31.10 3.10 -5.22
N SER A 21 30.02 2.44 -4.82
CA SER A 21 30.04 1.17 -4.05
C SER A 21 28.61 0.71 -3.78
N GLU A 22 28.24 -0.39 -4.43
CA GLU A 22 27.01 -1.16 -4.22
C GLU A 22 26.87 -1.60 -2.75
N LYS A 23 26.02 -0.88 -2.03
CA LYS A 23 25.12 -1.42 -1.01
C LYS A 23 23.98 -0.44 -0.95
N GLU A 24 23.09 -0.59 -1.93
CA GLU A 24 21.82 0.11 -2.02
C GLU A 24 21.07 -0.17 -0.72
N LYS A 25 21.13 0.79 0.21
CA LYS A 25 20.24 0.83 1.35
C LYS A 25 18.84 0.82 0.74
N VAL A 26 18.04 -0.16 1.12
CA VAL A 26 16.59 -0.22 0.87
C VAL A 26 16.06 1.20 0.92
N ASP A 27 15.66 1.69 -0.24
CA ASP A 27 15.34 3.08 -0.50
C ASP A 27 14.33 3.59 0.54
N ALA A 28 14.51 4.78 1.11
CA ALA A 28 13.57 5.38 2.08
C ALA A 28 12.13 5.47 1.53
N LYS A 29 12.00 5.35 0.20
CA LYS A 29 10.74 5.29 -0.54
C LYS A 29 9.97 3.97 -0.37
N VAL A 30 10.66 2.86 -0.12
CA VAL A 30 10.05 1.52 0.06
C VAL A 30 9.42 1.39 1.45
N GLU A 31 10.03 1.98 2.48
CA GLU A 31 9.46 2.00 3.84
C GLU A 31 8.16 2.81 3.87
N ASN A 32 8.15 3.98 3.22
CA ASN A 32 6.97 4.82 3.06
C ASN A 32 5.86 4.13 2.25
N THR A 33 6.22 3.20 1.34
CA THR A 33 5.26 2.41 0.56
C THR A 33 4.53 1.39 1.42
N GLN A 34 5.23 0.73 2.36
CA GLN A 34 4.62 -0.26 3.26
C GLN A 34 3.64 0.40 4.24
N GLU A 35 4.03 1.53 4.82
CA GLU A 35 3.18 2.32 5.73
C GLU A 35 1.92 2.80 5.01
N ASN A 36 2.07 3.35 3.80
CA ASN A 36 0.95 3.84 3.00
C ASN A 36 -0.05 2.74 2.63
N VAL A 37 0.39 1.53 2.30
CA VAL A 37 -0.53 0.42 1.96
C VAL A 37 -1.25 -0.12 3.19
N ALA A 38 -0.57 -0.15 4.34
CA ALA A 38 -1.14 -0.61 5.61
C ALA A 38 -2.18 0.37 6.18
N GLU A 39 -1.86 1.68 6.17
CA GLU A 39 -2.78 2.74 6.60
C GLU A 39 -4.00 2.84 5.67
N THR A 40 -3.79 2.69 4.35
CA THR A 40 -4.87 2.70 3.34
C THR A 40 -6.01 1.76 3.72
N VAL A 41 -5.75 0.59 4.31
CA VAL A 41 -6.84 -0.35 4.58
C VAL A 41 -7.52 -0.10 5.93
N THR A 42 -6.76 0.38 6.92
CA THR A 42 -7.27 0.58 8.29
C THR A 42 -8.07 1.88 8.39
N ASP A 43 -7.55 2.98 7.83
CA ASP A 43 -8.21 4.30 7.89
C ASP A 43 -9.50 4.34 7.06
N GLN A 44 -9.63 3.46 6.07
CA GLN A 44 -10.74 3.51 5.14
C GLN A 44 -12.03 2.89 5.65
N VAL A 45 -11.93 1.97 6.61
CA VAL A 45 -13.12 1.44 7.29
C VAL A 45 -13.85 2.57 8.03
N GLU A 46 -13.11 3.57 8.51
CA GLU A 46 -13.66 4.78 9.15
C GLU A 46 -14.05 5.89 8.15
N ALA A 47 -13.38 5.97 6.99
CA ALA A 47 -13.62 7.01 5.97
C ALA A 47 -14.90 6.81 5.12
N GLY A 48 -15.55 5.65 5.22
CA GLY A 48 -16.84 5.38 4.60
C GLY A 48 -16.79 4.89 3.14
N LYS A 49 -17.98 4.77 2.53
CA LYS A 49 -18.21 4.03 1.28
C LYS A 49 -17.48 4.59 0.05
N GLU A 50 -17.35 5.92 -0.06
CA GLU A 50 -16.70 6.57 -1.22
C GLU A 50 -15.21 6.24 -1.30
N THR A 51 -14.53 6.21 -0.16
CA THR A 51 -13.11 5.91 -0.06
C THR A 51 -12.83 4.44 -0.44
N MET A 52 -13.70 3.53 0.01
CA MET A 52 -13.66 2.11 -0.36
C MET A 52 -13.91 1.86 -1.86
N ASP A 53 -14.79 2.66 -2.48
CA ASP A 53 -15.02 2.59 -3.92
C ASP A 53 -13.75 2.95 -4.72
N LYS A 54 -13.03 4.01 -4.32
CA LYS A 54 -11.77 4.42 -4.96
C LYS A 54 -10.66 3.37 -4.82
N VAL A 55 -10.49 2.75 -3.65
CA VAL A 55 -9.47 1.70 -3.48
C VAL A 55 -9.81 0.43 -4.23
N ALA A 56 -11.07 0.00 -4.21
CA ALA A 56 -11.47 -1.18 -4.96
C ALA A 56 -11.24 -1.02 -6.47
N ASP A 57 -11.36 0.20 -7.01
CA ASP A 57 -11.06 0.45 -8.42
C ASP A 57 -9.55 0.47 -8.70
N ILE A 58 -8.74 1.13 -7.87
CA ILE A 58 -7.27 1.18 -8.07
C ILE A 58 -6.60 -0.17 -7.81
N ALA A 59 -7.15 -0.99 -6.91
CA ALA A 59 -6.64 -2.32 -6.63
C ALA A 59 -6.88 -3.30 -7.79
N LYS A 60 -7.76 -2.99 -8.74
CA LYS A 60 -7.90 -3.77 -9.99
C LYS A 60 -6.76 -3.49 -10.98
N ASP A 61 -6.21 -2.28 -10.93
CA ASP A 61 -5.11 -1.84 -11.78
C ASP A 61 -3.73 -2.15 -11.16
N PHE A 62 -3.69 -3.20 -10.34
CA PHE A 62 -2.46 -3.62 -9.66
C PHE A 62 -1.37 -4.00 -10.69
N PRO A 63 -0.14 -3.47 -10.59
CA PRO A 63 0.93 -3.82 -11.52
C PRO A 63 1.31 -5.31 -11.45
N THR A 64 1.65 -5.90 -12.60
CA THR A 64 2.23 -7.25 -12.63
C THR A 64 3.71 -7.21 -12.26
N PHE A 65 4.09 -8.08 -11.31
CA PHE A 65 5.45 -8.27 -10.84
C PHE A 65 6.12 -9.48 -11.50
N SER A 66 7.43 -9.54 -11.40
CA SER A 66 8.22 -10.69 -11.82
C SER A 66 8.13 -11.84 -10.80
N SER A 67 7.89 -11.52 -9.53
CA SER A 67 7.73 -12.50 -8.45
C SER A 67 6.32 -13.08 -8.40
N PRO A 68 6.15 -14.41 -8.41
CA PRO A 68 4.85 -15.05 -8.18
C PRO A 68 4.25 -14.72 -6.81
N GLU A 69 5.10 -14.59 -5.78
CA GLU A 69 4.68 -14.22 -4.40
C GLU A 69 4.07 -12.81 -4.38
N ALA A 70 4.68 -11.87 -5.11
CA ALA A 70 4.18 -10.50 -5.20
C ALA A 70 2.87 -10.40 -6.01
N ASN A 71 2.74 -11.19 -7.08
CA ASN A 71 1.50 -11.25 -7.87
C ASN A 71 0.34 -11.86 -7.08
N ASP A 72 0.60 -12.92 -6.31
CA ASP A 72 -0.42 -13.53 -5.46
C ASP A 72 -0.88 -12.58 -4.35
N TRP A 73 0.07 -11.87 -3.73
CA TRP A 73 -0.24 -10.82 -2.76
C TRP A 73 -1.08 -9.69 -3.38
N ALA A 74 -0.70 -9.20 -4.56
CA ALA A 74 -1.43 -8.17 -5.31
C ALA A 74 -2.89 -8.59 -5.57
N LYS A 75 -3.08 -9.83 -6.01
CA LYS A 75 -4.41 -10.40 -6.24
C LYS A 75 -5.24 -10.41 -4.95
N ARG A 76 -4.67 -10.92 -3.85
CA ARG A 76 -5.35 -10.97 -2.54
C ARG A 76 -5.67 -9.58 -1.99
N TYR A 77 -4.82 -8.59 -2.26
CA TYR A 77 -5.10 -7.20 -1.93
C TYR A 77 -6.29 -6.63 -2.72
N GLY A 78 -6.36 -6.91 -4.03
CA GLY A 78 -7.51 -6.57 -4.87
C GLY A 78 -8.82 -7.21 -4.40
N GLU A 79 -8.78 -8.49 -4.04
CA GLU A 79 -9.91 -9.22 -3.46
C GLU A 79 -10.36 -8.60 -2.12
N LEU A 80 -9.40 -8.25 -1.24
CA LEU A 80 -9.68 -7.60 0.04
C LEU A 80 -10.41 -6.27 -0.15
N ALA A 81 -9.92 -5.40 -1.04
CA ALA A 81 -10.56 -4.12 -1.33
C ALA A 81 -12.00 -4.30 -1.85
N GLY A 82 -12.22 -5.28 -2.73
CA GLY A 82 -13.54 -5.65 -3.22
C GLY A 82 -14.48 -6.15 -2.12
N GLU A 83 -14.01 -7.07 -1.26
CA GLU A 83 -14.80 -7.59 -0.14
C GLU A 83 -15.14 -6.49 0.87
N MET A 84 -14.21 -5.55 1.14
CA MET A 84 -14.45 -4.42 2.03
C MET A 84 -15.52 -3.48 1.50
N LYS A 85 -15.48 -3.14 0.20
CA LYS A 85 -16.53 -2.36 -0.46
C LYS A 85 -17.90 -3.02 -0.32
N VAL A 86 -17.98 -4.33 -0.55
CA VAL A 86 -19.24 -5.09 -0.43
C VAL A 86 -19.74 -5.07 1.01
N ALA A 87 -18.88 -5.38 1.99
CA ALA A 87 -19.23 -5.40 3.40
C ALA A 87 -19.65 -4.01 3.92
N ALA A 88 -18.94 -2.95 3.53
CA ALA A 88 -19.28 -1.57 3.87
C ALA A 88 -20.63 -1.15 3.28
N THR A 89 -20.90 -1.51 2.03
CA THR A 89 -22.19 -1.23 1.38
C THR A 89 -23.35 -1.98 2.05
N ALA A 90 -23.09 -3.20 2.53
CA ALA A 90 -24.07 -4.01 3.25
C ALA A 90 -24.22 -3.63 4.74
N GLY A 91 -23.34 -2.77 5.28
CA GLY A 91 -23.29 -2.46 6.72
C GLY A 91 -22.85 -3.64 7.58
N ASP A 92 -22.16 -4.64 7.01
CA ASP A 92 -21.73 -5.86 7.71
C ASP A 92 -20.48 -5.60 8.54
N GLN A 93 -20.67 -5.12 9.76
CA GLN A 93 -19.61 -4.76 10.68
C GLN A 93 -18.75 -5.97 11.11
N ALA A 94 -19.34 -7.17 11.20
CA ALA A 94 -18.60 -8.38 11.55
C ALA A 94 -17.63 -8.76 10.42
N LYS A 95 -18.12 -8.75 9.17
CA LYS A 95 -17.29 -8.99 8.00
C LYS A 95 -16.21 -7.92 7.85
N LEU A 96 -16.53 -6.65 8.08
CA LEU A 96 -15.53 -5.57 8.06
C LEU A 96 -14.41 -5.81 9.08
N ALA A 97 -14.73 -6.20 10.31
CA ALA A 97 -13.73 -6.50 11.33
C ALA A 97 -12.79 -7.65 10.93
N ASP A 98 -13.31 -8.70 10.28
CA ASP A 98 -12.49 -9.80 9.79
C ASP A 98 -11.63 -9.39 8.59
N LEU A 99 -12.16 -8.53 7.71
CA LEU A 99 -11.40 -7.98 6.59
C LEU A 99 -10.27 -7.07 7.08
N THR A 100 -10.48 -6.27 8.13
CA THR A 100 -9.41 -5.48 8.75
C THR A 100 -8.28 -6.37 9.25
N LYS A 101 -8.56 -7.55 9.83
CA LYS A 101 -7.50 -8.50 10.22
C LYS A 101 -6.73 -9.00 8.99
N LYS A 102 -7.43 -9.39 7.93
CA LYS A 102 -6.78 -9.81 6.66
C LYS A 102 -5.90 -8.71 6.08
N ALA A 103 -6.28 -7.44 6.25
CA ALA A 103 -5.47 -6.31 5.83
C ALA A 103 -4.12 -6.24 6.57
N VAL A 104 -4.14 -6.48 7.89
CA VAL A 104 -2.92 -6.51 8.72
C VAL A 104 -2.02 -7.66 8.31
N ASP A 105 -2.59 -8.83 8.01
CA ASP A 105 -1.84 -9.98 7.51
C ASP A 105 -1.17 -9.68 6.17
N LEU A 106 -1.91 -9.11 5.21
CA LEU A 106 -1.36 -8.69 3.92
C LEU A 106 -0.30 -7.61 4.09
N SER A 107 -0.48 -6.64 4.99
CA SER A 107 0.56 -5.66 5.29
C SER A 107 1.86 -6.34 5.73
N THR A 108 1.76 -7.28 6.68
CA THR A 108 2.92 -8.05 7.17
C THR A 108 3.59 -8.87 6.06
N GLU A 109 2.82 -9.47 5.16
CA GLU A 109 3.35 -10.17 3.99
C GLU A 109 4.06 -9.22 3.02
N LEU A 110 3.51 -8.04 2.78
CA LEU A 110 4.13 -7.04 1.91
C LEU A 110 5.52 -6.63 2.42
N GLN A 111 5.70 -6.51 3.73
CA GLN A 111 7.03 -6.23 4.31
C GLN A 111 8.06 -7.30 3.97
N LYS A 112 7.64 -8.58 3.90
CA LYS A 112 8.51 -9.70 3.52
C LYS A 112 8.76 -9.74 2.01
N ILE A 113 7.74 -9.44 1.21
CA ILE A 113 7.83 -9.42 -0.26
C ILE A 113 8.76 -8.30 -0.73
N THR A 114 8.59 -7.09 -0.19
CA THR A 114 9.38 -5.91 -0.57
C THR A 114 10.88 -6.09 -0.35
N GLN A 115 11.30 -6.87 0.65
CA GLN A 115 12.72 -7.23 0.87
C GLN A 115 13.30 -8.12 -0.25
N LYS A 116 12.45 -8.77 -1.05
CA LYS A 116 12.83 -9.69 -2.12
C LYS A 116 12.53 -9.15 -3.52
N LEU A 117 11.92 -7.97 -3.64
CA LEU A 117 11.58 -7.39 -4.94
C LEU A 117 12.84 -6.99 -5.70
N SER A 118 12.78 -7.11 -7.03
CA SER A 118 13.76 -6.45 -7.89
C SER A 118 13.59 -4.93 -7.80
N PRO A 119 14.62 -4.14 -8.16
CA PRO A 119 14.49 -2.68 -8.22
C PRO A 119 13.33 -2.21 -9.11
N GLU A 120 13.08 -2.90 -10.23
CA GLU A 120 11.97 -2.60 -11.14
C GLU A 120 10.61 -2.86 -10.50
N ASP A 121 10.44 -4.01 -9.82
CA ASP A 121 9.18 -4.34 -9.17
C ASP A 121 8.93 -3.49 -7.92
N ALA A 122 9.98 -3.15 -7.17
CA ALA A 122 9.90 -2.19 -6.07
C ALA A 122 9.42 -0.82 -6.56
N LYS A 123 9.92 -0.35 -7.71
CA LYS A 123 9.46 0.90 -8.34
C LYS A 123 7.98 0.83 -8.73
N LYS A 124 7.52 -0.25 -9.36
CA LYS A 124 6.10 -0.43 -9.72
C LYS A 124 5.19 -0.37 -8.49
N LEU A 125 5.56 -1.07 -7.42
CA LEU A 125 4.80 -1.05 -6.16
C LEU A 125 4.72 0.38 -5.60
N GLN A 126 5.85 1.08 -5.59
CA GLN A 126 5.98 2.42 -5.03
C GLN A 126 5.25 3.50 -5.86
N GLU A 127 5.14 3.32 -7.18
CA GLU A 127 4.30 4.16 -8.05
C GLU A 127 2.80 3.89 -7.83
N TRP A 128 2.41 2.63 -7.76
CA TRP A 128 1.02 2.23 -7.51
C TRP A 128 0.52 2.72 -6.14
N SER A 129 1.32 2.55 -5.08
CA SER A 129 0.94 3.05 -3.74
C SER A 129 0.84 4.57 -3.68
N ALA A 130 1.67 5.29 -4.45
CA ALA A 130 1.56 6.75 -4.55
C ALA A 130 0.26 7.18 -5.27
N GLU A 131 -0.16 6.45 -6.32
CA GLU A 131 -1.42 6.74 -7.00
C GLU A 131 -2.63 6.46 -6.10
N ILE A 132 -2.59 5.40 -5.28
CA ILE A 132 -3.60 5.17 -4.24
C ILE A 132 -3.73 6.39 -3.33
N GLN A 133 -2.62 6.81 -2.71
CA GLN A 133 -2.63 7.92 -1.76
C GLN A 133 -3.14 9.23 -2.40
N LYS A 134 -2.74 9.49 -3.64
CA LYS A 134 -3.21 10.64 -4.42
C LYS A 134 -4.72 10.61 -4.69
N GLN A 135 -5.31 9.44 -4.91
CA GLN A 135 -6.74 9.31 -5.15
C GLN A 135 -7.56 9.40 -3.86
N LEU A 136 -6.99 8.99 -2.73
CA LEU A 136 -7.61 9.11 -1.41
C LEU A 136 -7.63 10.53 -0.86
N THR A 137 -6.60 11.31 -1.21
CA THR A 137 -6.45 12.71 -0.78
C THR A 137 -7.11 13.71 -1.73
N LYS A 138 -7.71 13.24 -2.82
CA LYS A 138 -8.53 14.01 -3.76
C LYS A 138 -10.01 13.94 -3.42
#